data_AF-A0A1M7YG14-F1
#
_entry.id   AF-A0A1M7YG14-F1
#
_cell.length_a   1.000
_cell.length_b   1.000
_cell.length_c   1.000
_cell.angle_alpha   90.00
_cell.angle_beta   90.00
_cell.angle_gamma   90.00
#
_symmetry.space_group_name_H-M   'P 1'
#
loop_
_entity.id
_entity.type
_entity.pdbx_description
1 polymer ?
#
loop_
_entity_poly.entity_id
_entity_poly.type
_entity_poly.pdbx_seq_one_letter_code
_entity_poly.pdbx_strand_id
1 'polypeptide(L)'
;MKNHRINYYISGAGLLLLGAGLFWIKTLSDPQGVMRALPYIFIGIGCGGFGHGMGNIINFRALKNNPDAAKQIEIEKTDERNIAIGNRAKAKAYDMMIFVFGALMLSFALMQIDITAVLLLVIAYLFVIGYSIYYRSKYEKEM
;
A
#
# COMPACT_ATOMS: atom_id res chain seq x y z
N MET A 1 10.36 -9.95 17.53
CA MET A 1 9.85 -8.59 17.81
C MET A 1 10.34 -7.61 16.74
N LYS A 2 9.47 -7.24 15.79
CA LYS A 2 9.80 -6.35 14.64
C LYS A 2 10.20 -4.96 15.17
N ASN A 3 11.36 -4.43 14.78
CA ASN A 3 11.93 -3.17 15.29
C ASN A 3 10.90 -2.03 15.35
N HIS A 4 10.32 -1.77 16.53
CA HIS A 4 9.26 -0.78 16.73
C HIS A 4 9.68 0.62 16.28
N ARG A 5 10.97 0.92 16.36
CA ARG A 5 11.58 2.17 15.86
C ARG A 5 11.35 2.39 14.36
N ILE A 6 11.36 1.32 13.56
CA ILE A 6 11.12 1.40 12.11
C ILE A 6 9.69 1.90 11.84
N ASN A 7 8.70 1.47 12.61
CA ASN A 7 7.32 1.95 12.42
C ASN A 7 7.19 3.45 12.74
N TYR A 8 7.91 3.96 13.75
CA TYR A 8 7.97 5.39 14.03
C TYR A 8 8.64 6.16 12.88
N TYR A 9 9.73 5.65 12.31
CA TYR A 9 10.36 6.26 11.14
C TYR A 9 9.44 6.25 9.91
N ILE A 10 8.75 5.15 9.63
CA ILE A 10 7.78 5.05 8.53
C ILE A 10 6.63 6.03 8.73
N SER A 11 6.07 6.14 9.94
CA SER A 11 5.04 7.11 10.25
C SER A 11 5.53 8.54 10.10
N GLY A 12 6.70 8.86 10.64
CA GLY A 12 7.29 10.20 10.54
C GLY A 12 7.57 10.59 9.09
N ALA A 13 8.19 9.70 8.31
CA ALA A 13 8.45 9.91 6.90
C ALA A 13 7.15 10.07 6.10
N GLY A 14 6.13 9.24 6.36
CA GLY A 14 4.82 9.37 5.73
C GLY A 14 4.14 10.69 6.03
N LEU A 15 4.20 11.16 7.28
CA LEU A 15 3.65 12.46 7.68
C LEU A 15 4.39 13.63 7.04
N LEU A 16 5.73 13.55 6.97
CA LEU A 16 6.56 14.55 6.29
C LEU A 16 6.24 14.62 4.79
N LEU A 17 6.10 13.46 4.13
CA LEU A 17 5.77 13.41 2.70
C LEU A 17 4.37 13.98 2.41
N LEU A 18 3.40 13.67 3.28
CA LEU A 18 2.05 14.25 3.24
C LEU A 18 2.09 15.77 3.41
N GLY A 19 2.81 16.26 4.42
CA GLY A 19 2.97 17.68 4.68
C GLY A 19 3.66 18.41 3.52
N ALA A 20 4.70 17.80 2.94
CA ALA A 20 5.36 18.31 1.76
C ALA A 20 4.40 18.40 0.56
N GLY A 21 3.60 17.37 0.30
CA GLY A 21 2.58 17.39 -0.77
C GLY A 21 1.55 18.51 -0.58
N LEU A 22 1.03 18.69 0.63
CA LEU A 22 0.06 19.77 0.93
C LEU A 22 0.68 21.17 0.82
N PHE A 23 1.91 21.34 1.29
CA PHE A 23 2.66 22.59 1.14
C PHE A 23 2.90 22.90 -0.35
N TRP A 24 3.21 21.86 -1.13
CA TRP A 24 3.50 22.01 -2.54
C TRP A 24 2.28 22.44 -3.35
N ILE A 25 1.08 21.91 -3.03
CA ILE A 25 -0.20 22.36 -3.61
C ILE A 25 -0.44 23.84 -3.36
N LYS A 26 -0.16 24.33 -2.14
CA LYS A 26 -0.41 25.74 -1.78
C LYS A 26 0.57 26.73 -2.40
N THR A 27 1.77 26.26 -2.76
CA THR A 27 2.87 27.14 -3.18
C THR A 27 2.95 27.26 -4.71
N LEU A 28 2.43 26.29 -5.49
CA LEU A 28 2.46 26.38 -6.95
C LEU A 28 1.28 27.17 -7.51
N SER A 29 1.63 28.19 -8.29
CA SER A 29 0.70 28.89 -9.19
C SER A 29 0.74 28.22 -10.55
N ASP A 30 -0.40 27.72 -11.02
CA ASP A 30 -0.63 27.06 -12.32
C ASP A 30 0.36 25.94 -12.74
N PRO A 31 0.49 24.85 -11.96
CA PRO A 31 1.25 23.68 -12.40
C PRO A 31 0.57 22.99 -13.59
N GLN A 32 1.30 22.83 -14.69
CA GLN A 32 0.86 22.08 -15.88
C GLN A 32 1.52 20.69 -15.95
N GLY A 33 0.79 19.73 -16.50
CA GLY A 33 1.27 18.36 -16.74
C GLY A 33 1.69 17.61 -15.46
N VAL A 34 2.83 16.90 -15.52
CA VAL A 34 3.33 16.02 -14.44
C VAL A 34 3.55 16.76 -13.13
N MET A 35 3.91 18.04 -13.19
CA MET A 35 4.13 18.88 -12.00
C MET A 35 2.85 19.06 -11.18
N ARG A 36 1.67 18.94 -11.80
CA ARG A 36 0.38 18.96 -11.11
C ARG A 36 0.08 17.67 -10.37
N ALA A 37 0.50 16.52 -10.89
CA ALA A 37 0.19 15.21 -10.31
C ALA A 37 1.10 14.87 -9.11
N LEU A 38 2.36 15.31 -9.14
CA LEU A 38 3.37 15.02 -8.13
C LEU A 38 2.93 15.29 -6.67
N PRO A 39 2.34 16.46 -6.33
CA PRO A 39 1.87 16.72 -4.98
C PRO A 39 0.81 15.73 -4.50
N TYR A 40 -0.10 15.30 -5.39
CA TYR A 40 -1.14 14.32 -5.05
C TYR A 40 -0.57 12.92 -4.86
N ILE A 41 0.44 12.54 -5.65
CA ILE A 41 1.17 11.27 -5.47
C ILE A 41 1.87 11.28 -4.10
N PHE A 42 2.49 12.39 -3.71
CA PHE A 42 3.15 12.54 -2.41
C PHE A 42 2.16 12.42 -1.25
N ILE A 43 0.98 13.02 -1.39
CA ILE A 43 -0.10 12.85 -0.43
C ILE A 43 -0.53 11.38 -0.35
N GLY A 44 -0.74 10.72 -1.50
CA GLY A 44 -1.15 9.31 -1.54
C GLY A 44 -0.15 8.37 -0.86
N ILE A 45 1.14 8.47 -1.24
CA ILE A 45 2.23 7.68 -0.64
C ILE A 45 2.40 8.04 0.84
N GLY A 46 2.29 9.33 1.19
CA GLY A 46 2.43 9.84 2.55
C GLY A 46 1.35 9.29 3.48
N CYS A 47 0.08 9.35 3.04
CA CYS A 47 -1.06 8.74 3.73
C CYS A 47 -0.88 7.23 3.90
N GLY A 48 -0.46 6.52 2.85
CA GLY A 48 -0.24 5.07 2.89
C GLY A 48 0.85 4.66 3.87
N GLY A 49 2.01 5.34 3.81
CA GLY A 49 3.12 5.12 4.73
C GLY A 49 2.75 5.47 6.17
N PHE A 50 2.13 6.62 6.38
CA PHE A 50 1.67 7.05 7.71
C PHE A 50 0.68 6.06 8.31
N GLY A 51 -0.36 5.67 7.57
CA GLY A 51 -1.37 4.71 8.00
C GLY A 51 -0.77 3.34 8.35
N HIS A 52 0.16 2.84 7.52
CA HIS A 52 0.86 1.59 7.80
C HIS A 52 1.69 1.65 9.10
N GLY A 53 2.52 2.70 9.24
CA GLY A 53 3.36 2.86 10.43
C GLY A 53 2.51 3.08 11.69
N MET A 54 1.48 3.92 11.62
CA MET A 54 0.66 4.30 12.77
C MET A 54 -0.23 3.14 13.21
N GLY A 55 -0.80 2.39 12.26
CA GLY A 55 -1.54 1.16 12.56
C GLY A 55 -0.70 0.15 13.34
N ASN A 56 0.58 -0.02 12.97
CA ASN A 56 1.49 -0.89 13.71
C ASN A 56 1.83 -0.35 15.11
N ILE A 57 1.97 0.97 15.28
CA ILE A 57 2.22 1.60 16.59
C ILE A 57 1.02 1.42 17.52
N ILE A 58 -0.19 1.69 17.02
CA ILE A 58 -1.44 1.51 17.77
C ILE A 58 -1.60 0.05 18.17
N ASN A 59 -1.40 -0.89 17.24
CA ASN A 59 -1.48 -2.32 17.53
C ASN A 59 -0.48 -2.74 18.63
N PHE A 60 0.76 -2.24 18.58
CA PHE A 60 1.75 -2.50 19.64
C PHE A 60 1.31 -1.94 20.99
N ARG A 61 0.80 -0.71 21.03
CA ARG A 61 0.33 -0.08 22.28
C ARG A 61 -0.89 -0.80 22.87
N ALA A 62 -1.81 -1.24 22.01
CA ALA A 62 -3.00 -1.99 22.42
C ALA A 62 -2.64 -3.35 23.02
N LEU A 63 -1.65 -4.04 22.46
CA LEU A 63 -1.20 -5.35 22.94
C LEU A 63 -0.20 -5.28 24.10
N LYS A 64 0.44 -4.14 24.35
CA LYS A 64 1.44 -3.97 25.41
C LYS A 64 0.92 -4.35 26.80
N ASN A 65 -0.34 -4.02 27.08
CA ASN A 65 -0.97 -4.25 28.38
C ASN A 65 -1.80 -5.55 28.42
N ASN A 66 -1.85 -6.31 27.32
CA ASN A 66 -2.61 -7.56 27.24
C ASN A 66 -1.74 -8.69 26.65
N PRO A 67 -0.89 -9.33 27.50
CA PRO A 67 0.05 -10.34 27.05
C PRO A 67 -0.63 -11.62 26.56
N ASP A 68 -1.82 -11.96 27.06
CA ASP A 68 -2.55 -13.15 26.65
C ASP A 68 -3.11 -12.99 25.23
N ALA A 69 -3.70 -11.83 24.92
CA ALA A 69 -4.11 -11.50 23.56
C ALA A 69 -2.92 -11.47 22.59
N ALA A 70 -1.77 -10.94 23.02
CA ALA A 70 -0.57 -10.90 22.19
C ALA A 70 -0.08 -12.31 21.84
N LYS A 71 -0.05 -13.23 22.81
CA LYS A 71 0.32 -14.64 22.59
C LYS A 71 -0.66 -15.34 21.66
N GLN A 72 -1.96 -15.15 21.85
CA GLN A 72 -2.97 -15.77 21.00
C GLN A 72 -2.82 -15.32 19.53
N ILE A 73 -2.62 -14.02 19.29
CA ILE A 73 -2.38 -13.48 17.96
C ILE A 73 -1.10 -14.04 17.34
N GLU A 74 -0.05 -14.24 18.14
CA GLU A 74 1.20 -14.83 17.65
C GLU A 74 1.00 -16.28 17.20
N ILE A 75 0.33 -17.10 18.03
CA ILE A 75 -0.02 -18.49 17.70
C ILE A 75 -0.83 -18.54 16.40
N GLU A 76 -1.88 -17.72 16.29
CA GLU A 76 -2.74 -17.68 15.11
C GLU A 76 -1.99 -17.24 13.84
N LYS A 77 -0.98 -16.37 13.98
CA LYS A 77 -0.14 -15.92 12.86
C LYS A 77 0.89 -16.95 12.42
N THR A 78 1.39 -17.77 13.33
CA THR A 78 2.42 -18.79 13.04
C THR A 78 1.84 -20.15 12.70
N ASP A 79 0.56 -20.39 12.96
CA ASP A 79 -0.13 -21.63 12.60
C ASP A 79 -0.09 -21.84 11.06
N GLU A 80 0.50 -22.96 10.64
CA GLU A 80 0.67 -23.32 9.23
C GLU A 80 -0.65 -23.37 8.47
N ARG A 81 -1.73 -23.86 9.10
CA ARG A 81 -3.06 -23.92 8.51
C ARG A 81 -3.60 -22.53 8.27
N ASN A 82 -3.46 -21.63 9.24
CA ASN A 82 -3.90 -20.24 9.09
C ASN A 82 -3.09 -19.50 8.03
N ILE A 83 -1.77 -19.72 7.98
CA ILE A 83 -0.90 -19.18 6.93
C ILE A 83 -1.36 -19.67 5.55
N ALA A 84 -1.61 -20.97 5.40
CA ALA A 84 -2.06 -21.56 4.14
C ALA A 84 -3.41 -21.00 3.69
N ILE A 85 -4.39 -20.90 4.60
CA ILE A 85 -5.71 -20.29 4.32
C ILE A 85 -5.53 -18.82 3.93
N GLY A 86 -4.75 -18.06 4.69
CA GLY A 86 -4.51 -16.63 4.44
C GLY A 86 -3.83 -16.39 3.09
N ASN A 87 -2.85 -17.20 2.73
CA ASN A 87 -2.17 -17.09 1.44
C ASN A 87 -3.09 -17.45 0.27
N ARG A 88 -3.91 -18.51 0.41
CA ARG A 88 -4.92 -18.88 -0.60
C ARG A 88 -5.98 -17.78 -0.79
N ALA A 89 -6.45 -17.20 0.31
CA ALA A 89 -7.41 -16.09 0.27
C ALA A 89 -6.82 -14.86 -0.43
N LYS A 90 -5.58 -14.48 -0.10
CA LYS A 90 -4.87 -13.38 -0.76
C LYS A 90 -4.65 -13.63 -2.25
N ALA A 91 -4.32 -14.85 -2.65
CA ALA A 91 -4.16 -15.22 -4.06
C ALA A 91 -5.50 -15.06 -4.83
N LYS A 92 -6.62 -15.56 -4.28
CA LYS A 92 -7.94 -15.37 -4.89
C LYS A 92 -8.37 -13.90 -4.95
N ALA A 93 -8.07 -13.12 -3.91
CA ALA A 93 -8.32 -11.69 -3.90
C ALA A 93 -7.47 -10.97 -4.97
N TYR A 94 -6.21 -11.38 -5.16
CA TYR A 94 -5.35 -10.86 -6.20
C TYR A 94 -5.88 -11.16 -7.60
N ASP A 95 -6.27 -12.40 -7.89
CA ASP A 95 -6.87 -12.78 -9.18
C ASP A 95 -8.11 -11.92 -9.48
N MET A 96 -8.96 -11.69 -8.48
CA MET A 96 -10.14 -10.82 -8.61
C MET A 96 -9.75 -9.36 -8.84
N MET A 97 -8.74 -8.85 -8.11
CA MET A 97 -8.27 -7.47 -8.21
C MET A 97 -7.80 -7.14 -9.63
N ILE A 98 -7.15 -8.08 -10.33
CA ILE A 98 -6.73 -7.91 -11.73
C ILE A 98 -7.95 -7.57 -12.61
N PHE A 99 -9.02 -8.37 -12.52
CA PHE A 99 -10.23 -8.13 -13.30
C PHE A 99 -10.93 -6.83 -12.91
N VAL A 100 -11.07 -6.57 -11.60
CA VAL A 100 -11.75 -5.37 -11.09
C VAL A 100 -11.02 -4.10 -11.52
N PHE A 101 -9.70 -4.04 -11.38
CA PHE A 101 -8.91 -2.88 -11.82
C PHE A 101 -8.86 -2.78 -13.34
N GLY A 102 -8.83 -3.90 -14.07
CA GLY A 102 -8.98 -3.93 -15.52
C GLY A 102 -10.30 -3.27 -15.98
N ALA A 103 -11.41 -3.67 -15.38
CA ALA A 103 -12.73 -3.08 -15.65
C ALA A 103 -12.76 -1.59 -15.29
N LEU A 104 -12.22 -1.21 -14.12
CA LEU A 104 -12.20 0.18 -13.67
C LEU A 104 -11.38 1.09 -14.60
N MET A 105 -10.21 0.63 -15.05
CA MET A 105 -9.38 1.37 -16.02
C MET A 105 -10.13 1.59 -17.33
N LEU A 106 -10.79 0.55 -17.85
CA LEU A 106 -11.59 0.66 -19.08
C LEU A 106 -12.75 1.65 -18.90
N SER A 107 -13.50 1.54 -17.79
CA SER A 107 -14.59 2.47 -17.48
C SER A 107 -14.09 3.91 -17.38
N PHE A 108 -12.97 4.16 -16.70
CA PHE A 108 -12.41 5.50 -16.54
C PHE A 108 -11.94 6.10 -17.86
N ALA A 109 -11.33 5.28 -18.73
CA ALA A 109 -10.97 5.69 -20.07
C ALA A 109 -12.19 6.05 -20.92
N LEU A 110 -13.26 5.24 -20.87
CA LEU A 110 -14.50 5.50 -21.61
C LEU A 110 -15.25 6.73 -21.08
N MET A 111 -15.20 6.98 -19.78
CA MET A 111 -15.76 8.17 -19.13
C MET A 111 -14.99 9.45 -19.43
N GLN A 112 -13.89 9.38 -20.20
CA GLN A 112 -13.02 10.53 -20.50
C GLN A 112 -12.55 11.25 -19.22
N ILE A 113 -12.25 10.47 -18.17
CA ILE A 113 -11.61 11.00 -16.95
C ILE A 113 -10.22 11.54 -17.32
N ASP A 114 -9.73 12.49 -16.52
CA ASP A 114 -8.39 13.05 -16.66
C ASP A 114 -7.35 11.97 -16.98
N ILE A 115 -6.66 12.14 -18.11
CA ILE A 115 -5.72 11.16 -18.65
C ILE A 115 -4.58 10.87 -17.68
N THR A 116 -4.20 11.84 -16.85
CA THR A 116 -3.16 11.70 -15.83
C THR A 116 -3.61 10.71 -14.75
N ALA A 117 -4.86 10.79 -14.31
CA ALA A 117 -5.43 9.86 -13.34
C ALA A 117 -5.52 8.44 -13.90
N VAL A 118 -5.96 8.29 -15.15
CA VAL A 118 -6.01 6.99 -15.84
C VAL A 118 -4.60 6.39 -15.97
N LEU A 119 -3.61 7.19 -16.37
CA LEU A 119 -2.23 6.73 -16.53
C LEU A 119 -1.60 6.31 -15.19
N LEU A 120 -1.86 7.05 -14.12
CA LEU A 120 -1.40 6.66 -12.77
C LEU A 120 -2.00 5.33 -12.34
N LEU A 121 -3.28 5.09 -12.63
CA LEU A 121 -3.94 3.82 -12.34
C LEU A 121 -3.32 2.66 -13.15
N VAL A 122 -3.04 2.88 -14.44
CA VAL A 122 -2.37 1.90 -15.30
C VAL A 122 -0.97 1.57 -14.79
N ILE A 123 -0.18 2.57 -14.42
CA ILE A 123 1.18 2.37 -13.87
C ILE A 123 1.11 1.56 -12.57
N ALA A 124 0.18 1.90 -11.66
CA ALA A 124 0.00 1.15 -10.43
C ALA A 124 -0.39 -0.31 -10.69
N TYR A 125 -1.31 -0.54 -11.63
CA TYR A 125 -1.73 -1.87 -12.05
C TYR A 125 -0.56 -2.70 -12.61
N LEU A 126 0.20 -2.13 -13.55
CA LEU A 126 1.37 -2.79 -14.13
C LEU A 126 2.47 -3.06 -13.10
N PHE A 127 2.67 -2.14 -12.15
CA PHE A 127 3.62 -2.32 -11.06
C PHE A 127 3.25 -3.54 -10.21
N VAL A 128 1.98 -3.71 -9.84
CA VAL A 128 1.54 -4.87 -9.06
C VAL A 128 1.72 -6.17 -9.86
N ILE A 129 1.37 -6.19 -11.15
CA ILE A 129 1.56 -7.38 -11.99
C ILE A 129 3.05 -7.71 -12.11
N GLY A 130 3.89 -6.73 -12.41
CA GLY A 130 5.34 -6.90 -12.50
C GLY A 130 5.95 -7.41 -11.20
N TYR A 131 5.49 -6.89 -10.05
CA TYR A 131 5.89 -7.38 -8.74
C TYR A 131 5.48 -8.85 -8.54
N SER A 132 4.28 -9.25 -8.96
CA SER A 132 3.83 -10.64 -8.87
C SER A 132 4.69 -11.58 -9.73
N ILE A 133 5.04 -11.16 -10.95
CA ILE A 133 5.87 -11.93 -11.87
C ILE A 133 7.29 -12.06 -11.30
N TYR A 134 7.86 -10.96 -10.83
CA TYR A 134 9.19 -10.95 -10.21
C TYR A 134 9.27 -11.94 -9.04
N TYR A 135 8.32 -11.89 -8.10
CA TYR A 135 8.33 -12.80 -6.95
C TYR A 135 8.01 -14.24 -7.33
N ARG A 136 7.17 -14.47 -8.34
CA ARG A 136 6.94 -15.81 -8.88
C ARG A 136 8.25 -16.41 -9.42
N SER A 137 8.94 -15.68 -10.30
CA SER A 137 10.22 -16.12 -10.86
C SER A 137 11.34 -16.23 -9.84
N LYS A 138 11.33 -15.40 -8.80
CA LYS A 138 12.27 -15.50 -7.69
C LYS A 138 12.04 -16.78 -6.90
N TYR A 139 10.80 -17.04 -6.49
CA TYR A 139 10.46 -18.20 -5.67
C TYR A 139 10.57 -19.54 -6.42
N GLU A 140 10.35 -19.56 -7.74
CA GLU A 140 10.61 -20.74 -8.58
C GLU A 140 12.11 -21.12 -8.65
N LYS A 141 13.02 -20.20 -8.31
CA LYS A 141 14.46 -20.47 -8.25
C LYS A 141 14.95 -20.82 -6.85
N GLU A 142 14.26 -20.34 -5.82
CA GLU A 142 14.64 -20.53 -4.42
C GLU A 142 14.05 -21.82 -3.82
N MET A 143 12.89 -22.29 -4.34
CA MET A 143 12.20 -23.51 -3.94
C MET A 143 12.28 -24.57 -5.03
#